data_AF-A0A5N1L0R7-F1
#
_entry.id   AF-A0A5N1L0R7-F1
#
_cell.length_a   1.000
_cell.length_b   1.000
_cell.length_c   1.000
_cell.angle_alpha   90.00
_cell.angle_beta   90.00
_cell.angle_gamma   90.00
#
_symmetry.space_group_name_H-M   'P 1'
#
loop_
_entity.id
_entity.type
_entity.pdbx_description
1 polymer ?
#
loop_
_entity_poly.entity_id
_entity_poly.type
_entity_poly.pdbx_seq_one_letter_code
_entity_poly.pdbx_strand_id
1 'polypeptide(L)'
;MQIATKIWDSGWGAVFLTVYTGVAIQLVRPEPLFLKTLSVLPTILVMFLADQQNNRLINFFAGGELRRSTDQIQKITGHDDFYESASEELQNRVDDFDRRAYQKNISILAGLIIALTTPFVGFYLRGTLGLGIGLVIGLLATQLLTRRSIQELNRLAQNISEPYTAKYENQ
;
A
#
# COMPACT_ATOMS: atom_id res chain seq x y z
N MET A 1 22.57 -6.06 0.49
CA MET A 1 21.59 -7.11 0.12
C MET A 1 20.32 -7.09 0.98
N GLN A 2 20.36 -6.78 2.27
CA GLN A 2 19.17 -6.80 3.16
C GLN A 2 18.04 -5.83 2.78
N ILE A 3 18.33 -4.67 2.15
CA ILE A 3 17.30 -3.68 1.79
C ILE A 3 16.51 -4.14 0.55
N ALA A 4 17.19 -4.74 -0.44
CA ALA A 4 16.54 -5.22 -1.66
C ALA A 4 15.56 -6.36 -1.36
N THR A 5 15.92 -7.28 -0.47
CA THR A 5 15.02 -8.35 -0.01
C THR A 5 13.82 -7.77 0.73
N LYS A 6 14.04 -6.82 1.65
CA LYS A 6 12.93 -6.13 2.35
C LYS A 6 11.96 -5.43 1.39
N ILE A 7 12.45 -4.78 0.35
CA ILE A 7 11.61 -4.13 -0.67
C ILE A 7 10.79 -5.16 -1.44
N TRP A 8 11.42 -6.26 -1.83
CA TRP A 8 10.75 -7.33 -2.54
C TRP A 8 9.63 -7.95 -1.68
N ASP A 9 9.93 -8.21 -0.40
CA ASP A 9 8.99 -8.78 0.56
C ASP A 9 7.85 -7.81 0.92
N SER A 10 8.07 -6.51 0.74
CA SER A 10 7.08 -5.45 0.94
C SER A 10 6.10 -5.32 -0.23
N GLY A 11 6.32 -6.07 -1.32
CA GLY A 11 5.41 -6.19 -2.44
C GLY A 11 5.71 -5.25 -3.61
N TRP A 12 4.93 -5.43 -4.69
CA TRP A 12 5.16 -4.78 -5.98
C TRP A 12 5.17 -3.25 -5.90
N GLY A 13 4.36 -2.63 -5.03
CA GLY A 13 4.37 -1.19 -4.80
C GLY A 13 5.76 -0.62 -4.50
N ALA A 14 6.49 -1.28 -3.59
CA ALA A 14 7.83 -0.86 -3.19
C ALA A 14 8.84 -1.01 -4.35
N VAL A 15 8.72 -2.09 -5.12
CA VAL A 15 9.55 -2.34 -6.31
C VAL A 15 9.30 -1.26 -7.36
N PHE A 16 8.04 -1.02 -7.73
CA PHE A 16 7.67 -0.02 -8.74
C PHE A 16 8.11 1.39 -8.35
N LEU A 17 7.94 1.78 -7.08
CA LEU A 17 8.37 3.09 -6.60
C LEU A 17 9.89 3.25 -6.64
N THR A 18 10.64 2.20 -6.27
CA THR A 18 12.12 2.22 -6.32
C THR A 18 12.63 2.36 -7.76
N VAL A 19 12.06 1.57 -8.67
CA VAL A 19 12.41 1.62 -10.10
C VAL A 19 12.04 2.98 -10.69
N TYR A 20 10.82 3.46 -10.44
CA TYR A 20 10.36 4.76 -10.89
C TYR A 20 11.31 5.88 -10.44
N THR A 21 11.63 5.92 -9.14
CA THR A 21 12.51 6.94 -8.58
C THR A 21 13.92 6.86 -9.19
N GLY A 22 14.44 5.64 -9.38
CA GLY A 22 15.75 5.44 -10.01
C GLY A 22 15.79 5.94 -11.46
N VAL A 23 14.75 5.64 -12.23
CA VAL A 23 14.61 6.12 -13.62
C VAL A 23 14.46 7.63 -13.66
N ALA A 24 13.61 8.22 -12.79
CA ALA A 24 13.42 9.66 -12.72
C ALA A 24 14.74 10.39 -12.39
N ILE A 25 15.50 9.91 -11.40
CA ILE A 25 16.82 10.47 -11.05
C ILE A 25 17.78 10.36 -12.24
N GLN A 26 17.85 9.19 -12.89
CA GLN A 26 18.73 8.98 -14.04
C GLN A 26 18.42 9.95 -15.20
N LEU A 27 17.14 10.23 -15.45
CA LEU A 27 16.71 11.13 -16.52
C LEU A 27 16.96 12.60 -16.19
N VAL A 28 16.83 12.99 -14.92
CA VAL A 28 16.97 14.39 -14.47
C VAL A 28 18.44 14.77 -14.18
N ARG A 29 19.22 13.85 -13.60
CA ARG A 29 20.64 14.04 -13.23
C ARG A 29 21.42 12.74 -13.50
N PRO A 30 21.97 12.56 -14.71
CA PRO A 30 22.64 11.30 -15.08
C PRO A 30 23.99 11.07 -14.39
N GLU A 31 24.66 12.13 -13.90
CA GLU A 31 26.09 12.07 -13.58
C GLU A 31 26.48 11.48 -12.21
N PRO A 32 25.88 11.82 -11.06
CA PRO A 32 26.37 11.25 -9.81
C PRO A 32 25.72 9.90 -9.51
N LEU A 33 26.52 8.82 -9.57
CA LEU A 33 26.12 7.46 -9.19
C LEU A 33 25.59 7.38 -7.75
N PHE A 34 26.08 8.23 -6.84
CA PHE A 34 25.61 8.28 -5.45
C PHE A 34 24.15 8.75 -5.32
N LEU A 35 23.63 9.58 -6.23
CA LEU A 35 22.23 10.00 -6.17
C LEU A 35 21.29 8.84 -6.50
N LYS A 36 21.77 7.83 -7.23
CA LYS A 36 20.99 6.63 -7.57
C LYS A 36 20.74 5.76 -6.36
N THR A 37 21.62 5.75 -5.36
CA THR A 37 21.36 5.01 -4.10
C THR A 37 20.30 5.70 -3.24
N LEU A 38 20.02 6.99 -3.46
CA LEU A 38 18.92 7.71 -2.84
C LEU A 38 17.56 7.36 -3.46
N SER A 39 17.52 6.62 -4.57
CA SER A 39 16.25 6.22 -5.21
C SER A 39 15.39 5.33 -4.31
N VAL A 40 15.99 4.73 -3.29
CA VAL A 40 15.33 3.85 -2.33
C VAL A 40 14.63 4.64 -1.21
N LEU A 41 15.00 5.91 -1.00
CA LEU A 41 14.46 6.72 0.10
C LEU A 41 12.93 6.88 0.04
N PRO A 42 12.30 7.21 -1.10
CA PRO A 42 10.84 7.30 -1.15
C PRO A 42 10.18 5.96 -0.80
N THR A 43 10.76 4.85 -1.23
CA THR A 43 10.27 3.51 -0.91
C THR A 43 10.37 3.21 0.58
N ILE A 44 11.51 3.49 1.20
CA ILE A 44 11.71 3.31 2.64
C ILE A 44 10.72 4.16 3.42
N LEU A 45 10.50 5.41 3.01
CA LEU A 45 9.53 6.31 3.64
C LEU A 45 8.11 5.75 3.54
N VAL A 46 7.71 5.24 2.37
CA VAL A 46 6.40 4.60 2.19
C VAL A 46 6.26 3.35 3.04
N MET A 47 7.29 2.51 3.10
CA MET A 47 7.31 1.31 3.96
C MET A 47 7.15 1.68 5.43
N PHE A 48 7.84 2.72 5.89
CA PHE A 48 7.73 3.23 7.25
C PHE A 48 6.34 3.80 7.56
N LEU A 49 5.77 4.59 6.64
CA LEU A 49 4.42 5.12 6.80
C LEU A 49 3.36 4.01 6.80
N ALA A 50 3.54 3.00 5.95
CA ALA A 50 2.64 1.84 5.91
C ALA A 50 2.70 1.01 7.19
N ASP A 51 3.88 0.91 7.82
CA ASP A 51 4.07 0.20 9.09
C ASP A 51 3.45 0.99 10.25
N GLN A 52 3.83 2.26 10.39
CA GLN A 52 3.39 3.11 11.50
C GLN A 52 1.88 3.45 11.45
N GLN A 53 1.31 3.56 10.25
CA GLN A 53 -0.08 3.97 10.05
C GLN A 53 -0.96 2.85 9.49
N ASN A 54 -0.55 1.58 9.60
CA ASN A 54 -1.24 0.47 8.95
C ASN A 54 -2.74 0.46 9.23
N ASN A 55 -3.15 0.53 10.49
CA ASN A 55 -4.57 0.52 10.89
C ASN A 55 -5.34 1.71 10.32
N ARG A 56 -4.73 2.89 10.30
CA ARG A 56 -5.36 4.11 9.75
C ARG A 56 -5.54 3.99 8.25
N LEU A 57 -4.55 3.46 7.55
CA LEU A 57 -4.60 3.24 6.10
C LEU A 57 -5.63 2.16 5.75
N ILE A 58 -5.68 1.07 6.51
CA ILE A 58 -6.70 0.01 6.37
C ILE A 58 -8.09 0.59 6.58
N ASN A 59 -8.32 1.34 7.66
CA ASN A 59 -9.61 1.97 7.91
C ASN A 59 -9.97 3.01 6.84
N PHE A 60 -8.99 3.78 6.36
CA PHE A 60 -9.23 4.77 5.32
C PHE A 60 -9.61 4.14 3.96
N PHE A 61 -8.93 3.08 3.55
CA PHE A 61 -9.16 2.45 2.24
C PHE A 61 -10.24 1.36 2.27
N ALA A 62 -10.40 0.64 3.39
CA ALA A 62 -11.26 -0.53 3.55
C ALA A 62 -12.19 -0.50 4.76
N GLY A 63 -12.18 0.57 5.57
CA GLY A 63 -12.96 0.65 6.80
C GLY A 63 -14.47 0.58 6.60
N GLY A 64 -14.98 1.08 5.46
CA GLY A 64 -16.39 0.94 5.12
C GLY A 64 -16.81 -0.52 4.95
N GLU A 65 -15.92 -1.34 4.41
CA GLU A 65 -16.17 -2.77 4.20
C GLU A 65 -16.00 -3.57 5.50
N LEU A 66 -14.99 -3.25 6.30
CA LEU A 66 -14.81 -3.80 7.65
C LEU A 66 -16.07 -3.58 8.50
N ARG A 67 -16.56 -2.33 8.56
CA ARG A 67 -17.77 -1.99 9.32
C ARG A 67 -19.00 -2.70 8.80
N ARG A 68 -19.20 -2.73 7.48
CA ARG A 68 -20.37 -3.35 6.86
C ARG A 68 -20.44 -4.85 7.17
N SER A 69 -19.32 -5.55 7.15
CA SER A 69 -19.27 -6.97 7.48
C SER A 69 -19.47 -7.20 8.98
N THR A 70 -18.89 -6.37 9.85
CA THR A 70 -19.11 -6.48 11.31
C THR A 70 -20.56 -6.19 11.69
N ASP A 71 -21.19 -5.13 11.16
CA ASP A 71 -22.61 -4.79 11.44
C ASP A 71 -23.59 -5.90 11.02
N GLN A 72 -23.24 -6.67 9.99
CA GLN A 72 -24.04 -7.82 9.54
C GLN A 72 -23.94 -9.00 10.50
N ILE A 73 -22.76 -9.25 11.07
CA ILE A 73 -22.50 -10.39 11.96
C ILE A 73 -22.92 -10.08 13.40
N GLN A 74 -22.69 -8.86 13.87
CA GLN A 74 -23.03 -8.40 15.22
C GLN A 74 -24.55 -8.46 15.51
N LYS A 75 -25.39 -8.35 14.47
CA LYS A 75 -26.85 -8.62 14.57
C LYS A 75 -27.21 -10.08 14.85
N ILE A 76 -26.28 -11.00 14.65
CA ILE A 76 -26.49 -12.45 14.72
C ILE A 76 -25.87 -13.03 15.99
N THR A 77 -24.73 -12.53 16.48
CA THR A 77 -23.89 -13.29 17.42
C THR A 77 -23.66 -12.72 18.82
N GLY A 78 -23.86 -11.42 19.10
CA GLY A 78 -23.78 -10.87 20.48
C GLY A 78 -22.44 -11.09 21.23
N HIS A 79 -21.54 -10.11 21.11
CA HIS A 79 -20.23 -9.87 21.78
C HIS A 79 -19.73 -10.75 22.95
N ASP A 80 -18.44 -11.15 22.88
CA ASP A 80 -17.28 -10.58 23.61
C ASP A 80 -15.98 -11.37 23.27
N ASP A 81 -14.80 -10.72 23.41
CA ASP A 81 -13.42 -11.25 23.27
C ASP A 81 -13.17 -12.39 22.25
N PHE A 82 -13.60 -12.15 21.01
CA PHE A 82 -13.57 -13.14 19.95
C PHE A 82 -12.14 -13.50 19.47
N TYR A 83 -11.18 -12.56 19.48
CA TYR A 83 -9.86 -12.81 18.90
C TYR A 83 -9.00 -13.77 19.73
N GLU A 84 -8.86 -13.51 21.04
CA GLU A 84 -8.04 -14.34 21.92
C GLU A 84 -8.62 -15.75 22.11
N SER A 85 -9.94 -15.88 22.02
CA SER A 85 -10.66 -17.15 22.08
C SER A 85 -10.80 -17.85 20.73
N ALA A 86 -10.41 -17.20 19.62
CA ALA A 86 -10.49 -17.78 18.29
C ALA A 86 -9.49 -18.93 18.08
N SER A 87 -9.82 -19.82 17.15
CA SER A 87 -8.91 -20.89 16.72
C SER A 87 -7.60 -20.34 16.14
N GLU A 88 -6.50 -21.09 16.30
CA GLU A 88 -5.20 -20.75 15.70
C GLU A 88 -5.30 -20.49 14.19
N GLU A 89 -6.16 -21.23 13.49
CA GLU A 89 -6.44 -21.01 12.07
C GLU A 89 -6.98 -19.60 11.80
N LEU A 90 -7.88 -19.09 12.64
CA LEU A 90 -8.45 -17.76 12.48
C LEU A 90 -7.46 -16.65 12.82
N GLN A 91 -6.66 -16.83 13.88
CA GLN A 91 -5.58 -15.90 14.23
C GLN A 91 -4.55 -15.80 13.10
N ASN A 92 -4.12 -16.94 12.54
CA ASN A 92 -3.23 -16.98 11.38
C ASN A 92 -3.82 -16.27 10.15
N ARG A 93 -5.14 -16.34 9.94
CA ARG A 93 -5.81 -15.61 8.85
C ARG A 93 -5.79 -14.09 9.06
N VAL A 94 -5.94 -13.63 10.31
CA VAL A 94 -5.83 -12.21 10.66
C VAL A 94 -4.39 -11.71 10.49
N ASP A 95 -3.40 -12.50 10.88
CA ASP A 95 -2.00 -12.13 10.69
C ASP A 95 -1.57 -12.16 9.21
N ASP A 96 -2.06 -13.11 8.41
CA ASP A 96 -1.87 -13.10 6.94
C ASP A 96 -2.53 -11.88 6.31
N PHE A 97 -3.70 -11.47 6.83
CA PHE A 97 -4.32 -10.22 6.40
C PHE A 97 -3.47 -9.00 6.71
N ASP A 98 -2.98 -8.85 7.93
CA ASP A 98 -2.15 -7.70 8.31
C ASP A 98 -0.94 -7.58 7.38
N ARG A 99 -0.28 -8.71 7.13
CA ARG A 99 0.85 -8.78 6.21
C ARG A 99 0.47 -8.36 4.79
N ARG A 100 -0.66 -8.85 4.26
CA ARG A 100 -1.12 -8.48 2.90
C ARG A 100 -1.60 -7.04 2.85
N ALA A 101 -2.30 -6.57 3.86
CA ALA A 101 -2.80 -5.22 3.98
C ALA A 101 -1.65 -4.21 4.00
N TYR A 102 -0.56 -4.51 4.71
CA TYR A 102 0.69 -3.76 4.64
C TYR A 102 1.21 -3.64 3.19
N GLN A 103 1.34 -4.76 2.47
CA GLN A 103 1.80 -4.75 1.07
C GLN A 103 0.84 -3.98 0.13
N LYS A 104 -0.47 -4.04 0.36
CA LYS A 104 -1.46 -3.28 -0.40
C LYS A 104 -1.39 -1.80 -0.10
N ASN A 105 -1.24 -1.40 1.17
CA ASN A 105 -1.05 -0.01 1.58
C ASN A 105 0.18 0.60 0.92
N ILE A 106 1.31 -0.12 0.88
CA ILE A 106 2.51 0.30 0.14
C ILE A 106 2.20 0.51 -1.33
N SER A 107 1.48 -0.42 -1.96
CA SER A 107 1.12 -0.33 -3.38
C SER A 107 0.20 0.86 -3.66
N ILE A 108 -0.76 1.13 -2.77
CA ILE A 108 -1.66 2.28 -2.87
C ILE A 108 -0.88 3.58 -2.81
N LEU A 109 -0.03 3.74 -1.79
CA LEU A 109 0.78 4.94 -1.58
C LEU A 109 1.80 5.14 -2.71
N ALA A 110 2.46 4.08 -3.16
CA ALA A 110 3.37 4.12 -4.31
C ALA A 110 2.65 4.58 -5.58
N GLY A 111 1.47 4.04 -5.86
CA GLY A 111 0.65 4.44 -6.99
C GLY A 111 0.28 5.92 -6.96
N LEU A 112 -0.13 6.44 -5.79
CA LEU A 112 -0.44 7.86 -5.60
C LEU A 112 0.78 8.76 -5.80
N ILE A 113 1.93 8.39 -5.22
CA ILE A 113 3.18 9.16 -5.38
C ILE A 113 3.60 9.20 -6.84
N ILE A 114 3.58 8.05 -7.53
CA ILE A 114 3.93 8.00 -8.96
C ILE A 114 2.96 8.86 -9.75
N ALA A 115 1.65 8.70 -9.54
CA ALA A 115 0.62 9.44 -10.28
C ALA A 115 0.70 10.96 -10.10
N LEU A 116 1.03 11.42 -8.89
CA LEU A 116 1.19 12.84 -8.62
C LEU A 116 2.49 13.38 -9.20
N THR A 117 3.59 12.64 -9.14
CA THR A 117 4.91 13.17 -9.52
C THR A 117 5.25 13.03 -11.00
N THR A 118 4.74 11.98 -11.68
CA THR A 118 5.08 11.71 -13.09
C THR A 118 4.73 12.84 -14.05
N PRO A 119 3.57 13.52 -13.95
CA PRO A 119 3.25 14.64 -14.85
C PRO A 119 4.27 15.78 -14.75
N PHE A 120 4.74 16.11 -13.54
CA PHE A 120 5.73 17.17 -13.32
C PHE A 120 7.11 16.76 -13.83
N VAL A 121 7.55 15.54 -13.55
CA VAL A 121 8.82 15.01 -14.06
C VAL A 121 8.79 14.97 -15.59
N GLY A 122 7.69 14.50 -16.18
CA GLY A 122 7.48 14.50 -17.62
C GLY A 122 7.54 15.92 -18.21
N PHE A 123 6.81 16.86 -17.62
CA PHE A 123 6.82 18.25 -18.06
C PHE A 123 8.21 18.88 -17.99
N TYR A 124 8.95 18.63 -16.90
CA TYR A 124 10.31 19.11 -16.74
C TYR A 124 11.27 18.58 -17.83
N LEU A 125 11.11 17.32 -18.24
CA LEU A 125 12.01 16.69 -19.22
C LEU A 125 11.69 17.03 -20.68
N ARG A 126 10.41 17.16 -21.05
CA ARG A 126 9.98 17.32 -22.46
C ARG A 126 8.81 18.29 -22.67
N GLY A 127 8.53 19.17 -21.72
CA GLY A 127 7.44 20.15 -21.81
C GLY A 127 6.06 19.48 -21.94
N THR A 128 5.20 20.00 -22.82
CA THR A 128 3.82 19.53 -22.98
C THR A 128 3.71 18.07 -23.43
N LEU A 129 4.60 17.60 -24.30
CA LEU A 129 4.67 16.18 -24.70
C LEU A 129 5.00 15.28 -23.51
N GLY A 130 5.97 15.70 -22.70
CA GLY A 130 6.35 14.98 -21.50
C GLY A 130 5.24 14.95 -20.45
N LEU A 131 4.48 16.04 -20.30
CA LEU A 131 3.29 16.10 -19.45
C LEU A 131 2.23 15.07 -19.90
N GLY A 132 1.95 14.98 -21.20
CA GLY A 132 1.01 14.00 -21.74
C GLY A 132 1.42 12.55 -21.42
N ILE A 133 2.70 12.22 -21.63
CA ILE A 133 3.24 10.89 -21.27
C ILE A 133 3.17 10.67 -19.75
N GLY A 134 3.54 11.66 -18.96
CA GLY A 134 3.50 11.60 -17.49
C GLY A 134 2.09 11.35 -16.96
N LEU A 135 1.06 11.98 -17.55
CA LEU A 135 -0.33 11.72 -17.21
C LEU A 135 -0.75 10.27 -17.53
N VAL A 136 -0.35 9.74 -18.69
CA VAL A 136 -0.64 8.33 -19.04
C VAL A 136 0.01 7.37 -18.03
N ILE A 137 1.28 7.60 -17.67
CA ILE A 137 1.96 6.77 -16.66
C ILE A 137 1.26 6.90 -15.31
N GLY A 138 0.86 8.11 -14.91
CA GLY A 138 0.16 8.32 -13.65
C GLY A 138 -1.23 7.66 -13.60
N LEU A 139 -1.97 7.65 -14.70
CA LEU A 139 -3.22 6.90 -14.83
C LEU A 139 -2.99 5.39 -14.69
N LEU A 140 -1.96 4.86 -15.35
CA LEU A 140 -1.59 3.44 -15.23
C LEU A 140 -1.17 3.08 -13.80
N ALA A 141 -0.37 3.91 -13.15
CA ALA A 141 0.02 3.71 -11.75
C ALA A 141 -1.20 3.71 -10.83
N THR A 142 -2.12 4.65 -11.02
CA THR A 142 -3.38 4.70 -10.27
C THR A 142 -4.21 3.43 -10.47
N GLN A 143 -4.37 2.96 -11.72
CA GLN A 143 -5.18 1.79 -12.01
C GLN A 143 -4.55 0.49 -11.48
N LEU A 144 -3.25 0.31 -11.70
CA LEU A 144 -2.55 -0.95 -11.41
C LEU A 144 -2.12 -1.08 -9.95
N LEU A 145 -1.68 0.02 -9.32
CA LEU A 145 -1.14 0.01 -7.97
C LEU A 145 -2.15 0.49 -6.93
N THR A 146 -2.89 1.56 -7.21
CA THR A 146 -3.85 2.13 -6.24
C THR A 146 -5.19 1.39 -6.27
N ARG A 147 -5.91 1.46 -7.39
CA ARG A 147 -7.29 0.95 -7.48
C ARG A 147 -7.38 -0.55 -7.27
N ARG A 148 -6.51 -1.32 -7.91
CA ARG A 148 -6.45 -2.77 -7.74
C ARG A 148 -6.15 -3.16 -6.29
N SER A 149 -5.22 -2.48 -5.65
CA SER A 149 -4.86 -2.78 -4.26
C SER A 149 -5.97 -2.42 -3.27
N ILE A 150 -6.72 -1.33 -3.50
CA ILE A 150 -7.93 -1.02 -2.71
C ILE A 150 -8.98 -2.12 -2.87
N GLN A 151 -9.23 -2.57 -4.09
CA GLN A 151 -10.20 -3.66 -4.34
C GLN A 151 -9.78 -4.96 -3.67
N GLU A 152 -8.50 -5.31 -3.74
CA GLU A 152 -7.96 -6.50 -3.08
C GLU A 152 -8.00 -6.36 -1.56
N LEU A 153 -7.69 -5.17 -1.01
CA LEU A 153 -7.79 -4.88 0.42
C LEU A 153 -9.23 -4.99 0.93
N ASN A 154 -10.22 -4.46 0.18
CA ASN A 154 -11.63 -4.57 0.55
C ASN A 154 -12.10 -6.02 0.55
N ARG A 155 -11.71 -6.81 -0.46
CA ARG A 155 -12.01 -8.26 -0.51
C ARG A 155 -11.39 -9.02 0.65
N LEU A 156 -10.16 -8.66 1.02
CA LEU A 156 -9.47 -9.25 2.16
C LEU A 156 -10.21 -8.90 3.47
N ALA A 157 -10.63 -7.64 3.64
CA ALA A 157 -11.35 -7.14 4.80
C ALA A 157 -12.71 -7.83 5.02
N GLN A 158 -13.47 -8.09 3.96
CA GLN A 158 -14.76 -8.81 4.03
C GLN A 158 -14.64 -10.17 4.73
N ASN A 159 -13.49 -10.85 4.59
CA ASN A 159 -13.33 -12.24 5.02
C ASN A 159 -12.94 -12.41 6.50
N ILE A 160 -12.63 -11.33 7.22
CA ILE A 160 -12.03 -11.38 8.57
C ILE A 160 -12.47 -10.22 9.50
N SER A 161 -13.44 -9.41 9.08
CA SER A 161 -13.79 -8.14 9.72
C SER A 161 -13.98 -8.20 11.23
N GLU A 162 -14.71 -9.20 11.72
CA GLU A 162 -15.03 -9.39 13.14
C GLU A 162 -13.79 -9.69 14.01
N PRO A 163 -12.99 -10.76 13.77
CA PRO A 163 -11.79 -11.01 14.56
C PRO A 163 -10.72 -9.91 14.39
N TYR A 164 -10.69 -9.23 13.24
CA TYR A 164 -9.79 -8.09 13.02
C TYR A 164 -10.15 -6.90 13.92
N THR A 165 -11.44 -6.54 14.02
CA THR A 165 -11.88 -5.41 14.87
C THR A 165 -11.58 -5.69 16.34
N ALA A 166 -11.87 -6.91 16.81
CA ALA A 166 -11.59 -7.33 18.18
C ALA A 166 -10.10 -7.25 18.55
N LYS A 167 -9.18 -7.62 17.65
CA LYS A 167 -7.72 -7.51 17.87
C LYS A 167 -7.25 -6.09 18.21
N TYR A 168 -7.90 -5.05 17.69
CA TYR A 168 -7.49 -3.65 17.87
C TYR A 168 -8.34 -2.84 18.84
N GLU A 169 -9.55 -3.30 19.18
CA GLU A 169 -10.32 -2.70 20.28
C GLU A 169 -9.73 -3.06 21.66
N ASN A 170 -9.02 -4.19 21.74
CA ASN A 170 -8.40 -4.70 22.97
C ASN A 170 -6.95 -4.21 23.22
N GLN A 171 -6.45 -3.25 22.43
CA GLN A 171 -5.10 -2.65 22.55
C GLN A 171 -5.16 -1.19 23.02
#